data_AF-A0A9N9KEC6-F1
#
_entry.id   AF-A0A9N9KEC6-F1
#
_cell.length_a   1.000
_cell.length_b   1.000
_cell.length_c   1.000
_cell.angle_alpha   90.00
_cell.angle_beta   90.00
_cell.angle_gamma   90.00
#
_symmetry.space_group_name_H-M   'P 1'
#
loop_
_entity.id
_entity.type
_entity.pdbx_description
1 polymer ?
#
loop_
_entity_poly.entity_id
_entity_poly.type
_entity_poly.pdbx_seq_one_letter_code
_entity_poly.pdbx_strand_id
1 'polypeptide(L)'
;IIYIPIMATAQKTRKPKTNSFTSILDQILKKYNLSTESDLSQLCAHANELGDMLLDWKARKDVKEALRRRLFKGNQIEALVPDKRGKKLTIKKRARYCAKTGDVWDIYLH
;
A
#
# COMPACT_ATOMS: atom_id res chain seq x y z
N ILE A 1 -47.95 20.52 6.76
CA ILE A 1 -46.50 20.30 6.98
C ILE A 1 -46.17 18.94 6.36
N ILE A 2 -45.51 18.93 5.20
CA ILE A 2 -45.21 17.70 4.46
C ILE A 2 -43.95 17.09 5.06
N TYR A 3 -44.08 15.90 5.63
CA TYR A 3 -42.97 15.13 6.21
C TYR A 3 -42.14 14.50 5.09
N ILE A 4 -40.90 14.98 4.92
CA ILE A 4 -39.92 14.39 4.01
C ILE A 4 -39.02 13.46 4.84
N PRO A 5 -39.07 12.13 4.64
CA PRO A 5 -38.17 11.23 5.34
C PRO A 5 -36.76 11.40 4.79
N ILE A 6 -35.82 11.77 5.66
CA ILE A 6 -34.39 11.78 5.38
C ILE A 6 -33.98 10.31 5.20
N MET A 7 -33.79 9.89 3.95
CA MET A 7 -33.18 8.61 3.62
C MET A 7 -31.75 8.62 4.14
N ALA A 8 -31.55 8.07 5.35
CA ALA A 8 -30.23 7.76 5.86
C ALA A 8 -29.55 6.85 4.84
N THR A 9 -28.60 7.41 4.09
CA THR A 9 -27.71 6.64 3.24
C THR A 9 -26.85 5.81 4.18
N ALA A 10 -27.31 4.58 4.43
CA ALA A 10 -26.52 3.59 5.13
C ALA A 10 -25.19 3.49 4.40
N GLN A 11 -24.14 4.10 4.97
CA GLN A 11 -22.78 3.86 4.55
C GLN A 11 -22.59 2.37 4.75
N LYS A 12 -22.61 1.64 3.63
CA LYS A 12 -22.28 0.22 3.60
C LYS A 12 -20.84 0.16 4.09
N THR A 13 -20.65 -0.02 5.39
CA THR A 13 -19.38 -0.35 6.00
C THR A 13 -19.02 -1.69 5.41
N ARG A 14 -18.37 -1.67 4.25
CA ARG A 14 -17.58 -2.80 3.81
C ARG A 14 -16.62 -3.02 4.96
N LYS A 15 -16.90 -4.03 5.80
CA LYS A 15 -15.92 -4.61 6.72
C LYS A 15 -14.63 -4.62 5.91
N PRO A 16 -13.55 -3.96 6.35
CA PRO A 16 -12.30 -4.10 5.64
C PRO A 16 -12.07 -5.60 5.60
N LYS A 17 -12.17 -6.19 4.40
CA LYS A 17 -11.68 -7.53 4.17
C LYS A 17 -10.26 -7.42 4.68
N THR A 18 -9.97 -8.07 5.81
CA THR A 18 -8.65 -8.05 6.44
C THR A 18 -7.70 -8.63 5.40
N ASN A 19 -7.23 -7.77 4.51
CA ASN A 19 -6.23 -8.07 3.54
C ASN A 19 -5.00 -8.27 4.41
N SER A 20 -4.51 -9.51 4.47
CA SER A 20 -3.36 -9.94 5.29
C SER A 20 -2.26 -8.87 5.42
N PHE A 21 -2.01 -8.11 4.36
CA PHE A 21 -1.07 -7.00 4.30
C PHE A 21 -1.32 -5.82 5.26
N THR A 22 -2.57 -5.47 5.57
CA THR A 22 -2.85 -4.43 6.58
C THR A 22 -2.54 -4.91 7.99
N SER A 23 -2.75 -6.19 8.28
CA SER A 23 -2.33 -6.79 9.55
C SER A 23 -0.80 -6.86 9.67
N ILE A 24 -0.10 -7.17 8.57
CA ILE A 24 1.37 -7.11 8.51
C ILE A 24 1.86 -5.68 8.78
N LEU A 25 1.23 -4.68 8.15
CA LEU A 25 1.54 -3.28 8.41
C LEU A 25 1.35 -2.93 9.90
N ASP A 26 0.22 -3.31 10.51
CA ASP A 26 -0.01 -3.08 11.95
C ASP A 26 1.03 -3.73 12.84
N GLN A 27 1.46 -4.96 12.52
CA GLN A 27 2.52 -5.63 13.27
C GLN A 27 3.83 -4.87 13.21
N ILE A 28 4.24 -4.40 12.02
CA ILE A 28 5.46 -3.60 11.84
C ILE A 28 5.35 -2.27 12.60
N LEU A 29 4.23 -1.57 12.47
CA LEU A 29 4.02 -0.28 13.14
C LEU A 29 4.06 -0.44 14.67
N LYS A 30 3.43 -1.48 15.21
CA LYS A 30 3.42 -1.77 16.65
C LYS A 30 4.78 -2.25 17.15
N LYS A 31 5.46 -3.12 16.41
CA LYS A 31 6.77 -3.68 16.77
C LYS A 31 7.83 -2.59 16.90
N TYR A 32 7.78 -1.58 16.03
CA TYR A 32 8.77 -0.51 15.98
C TYR A 32 8.26 0.84 16.50
N ASN A 33 7.08 0.87 17.13
CA ASN A 33 6.42 2.10 17.62
C ASN A 33 6.36 3.21 16.57
N LEU A 34 6.08 2.85 15.32
CA LEU A 34 6.01 3.79 14.20
C LEU A 34 4.64 4.46 14.14
N SER A 35 4.67 5.78 13.97
CA SER A 35 3.49 6.64 13.90
C SER A 35 3.71 7.76 12.87
N THR A 36 2.71 8.62 12.70
CA THR A 36 2.81 9.84 11.88
C THR A 36 3.83 10.84 12.41
N GLU A 37 4.22 10.71 13.68
CA GLU A 37 5.26 11.52 14.34
C GLU A 37 6.68 10.94 14.18
N SER A 38 6.82 9.73 13.63
CA SER A 38 8.13 9.11 13.45
C SER A 38 8.98 9.83 12.42
N ASP A 39 10.28 9.88 12.71
CA ASP A 39 11.25 10.45 11.78
C ASP A 39 11.40 9.58 10.52
N LEU A 40 11.74 10.23 9.41
CA LEU A 40 11.94 9.56 8.12
C LEU A 40 13.05 8.50 8.20
N SER A 41 14.11 8.73 9.00
CA SER A 41 15.19 7.76 9.16
C SER A 41 14.71 6.48 9.84
N GLN A 42 13.82 6.59 10.83
CA GLN A 42 13.23 5.44 11.51
C GLN A 42 12.31 4.66 10.58
N LEU A 43 11.50 5.35 9.77
CA LEU A 43 10.64 4.73 8.78
C LEU A 43 11.44 3.99 7.70
N CYS A 44 12.53 4.60 7.22
CA CYS A 44 13.39 4.04 6.19
C CYS A 44 14.14 2.77 6.68
N ALA A 45 14.55 2.75 7.95
CA ALA A 45 15.25 1.60 8.53
C ALA A 45 14.44 0.29 8.44
N HIS A 46 13.11 0.39 8.49
CA HIS A 46 12.19 -0.76 8.47
C HIS A 46 11.53 -0.98 7.10
N ALA A 47 11.85 -0.16 6.09
CA ALA A 47 11.28 -0.25 4.76
C ALA A 47 11.66 -1.54 4.03
N ASN A 48 12.85 -2.08 4.29
CA ASN A 48 13.30 -3.34 3.70
C ASN A 48 12.51 -4.53 4.27
N GLU A 49 12.33 -4.61 5.59
CA GLU A 49 11.56 -5.69 6.24
C GLU A 49 10.10 -5.71 5.79
N LEU A 50 9.43 -4.55 5.80
CA LEU A 50 8.08 -4.43 5.25
C LEU A 50 8.07 -4.73 3.74
N GLY A 51 9.09 -4.28 3.02
CA GLY A 51 9.26 -4.50 1.60
C GLY A 51 9.44 -5.96 1.21
N ASP A 52 10.05 -6.79 2.04
CA ASP A 52 10.26 -8.22 1.81
C ASP A 52 8.99 -9.03 2.09
N MET A 53 8.15 -8.57 3.02
CA MET A 53 6.82 -9.12 3.26
C MET A 53 5.82 -8.76 2.15
N LEU A 54 6.04 -7.64 1.44
CA LEU A 54 5.19 -7.14 0.36
C LEU A 54 5.80 -7.42 -1.02
N LEU A 55 5.80 -8.69 -1.43
CA LEU A 55 6.31 -9.15 -2.73
C LEU A 55 5.45 -8.70 -3.91
N ASP A 56 4.13 -8.59 -3.71
CA ASP A 56 3.19 -8.23 -4.76
C ASP A 56 2.95 -6.71 -4.87
N TRP A 57 2.75 -6.23 -6.09
CA TRP A 57 2.50 -4.82 -6.34
C TRP A 57 1.13 -4.36 -5.84
N LYS A 58 0.11 -5.24 -5.86
CA LYS A 58 -1.22 -4.91 -5.31
C LYS A 58 -1.14 -4.81 -3.79
N ALA A 59 -0.38 -5.69 -3.14
CA ALA A 59 -0.09 -5.60 -1.70
C ALA A 59 0.56 -4.26 -1.32
N ARG A 60 1.55 -3.80 -2.10
CA ARG A 60 2.17 -2.47 -1.88
C ARG A 60 1.17 -1.33 -2.07
N LYS A 61 0.29 -1.42 -3.06
CA LYS A 61 -0.74 -0.41 -3.32
C LYS A 61 -1.74 -0.33 -2.15
N ASP A 62 -2.18 -1.48 -1.65
CA ASP A 62 -3.07 -1.58 -0.50
C ASP A 62 -2.45 -0.98 0.77
N VAL A 63 -1.17 -1.27 1.03
CA VAL A 63 -0.44 -0.72 2.19
C VAL A 63 -0.24 0.80 2.06
N LYS A 64 0.12 1.31 0.88
CA LYS A 64 0.20 2.76 0.64
C LYS A 64 -1.13 3.45 0.93
N GLU A 65 -2.24 2.84 0.50
CA GLU A 65 -3.58 3.37 0.76
C GLU A 65 -3.96 3.30 2.24
N ALA A 66 -3.58 2.22 2.94
CA ALA A 66 -3.78 2.11 4.38
C ALA A 66 -3.01 3.18 5.16
N LEU A 67 -1.77 3.48 4.76
CA LEU A 67 -0.97 4.56 5.37
C LEU A 67 -1.59 5.94 5.13
N ARG A 68 -2.13 6.22 3.94
CA ARG A 68 -2.85 7.48 3.66
C ARG A 68 -4.06 7.64 4.57
N ARG A 69 -4.84 6.58 4.77
CA ARG A 69 -5.99 6.60 5.71
C ARG A 69 -5.59 6.84 7.16
N ARG A 70 -4.36 6.47 7.53
CA ARG A 70 -3.75 6.73 8.83
C ARG A 70 -3.03 8.09 8.92
N LEU A 71 -3.21 8.96 7.92
CA LEU A 71 -2.66 10.32 7.88
C LEU A 71 -1.13 10.41 7.79
N PHE A 72 -0.46 9.36 7.30
CA PHE A 72 0.96 9.47 6.95
C PHE A 72 1.15 10.44 5.78
N LYS A 73 2.20 11.26 5.84
CA LYS A 73 2.57 12.18 4.77
C LYS A 73 3.17 11.43 3.58
N GLY A 74 3.08 12.00 2.38
CA GLY A 74 3.59 11.38 1.16
C GLY A 74 5.04 10.92 1.26
N ASN A 75 5.92 11.76 1.80
CA ASN A 75 7.34 11.44 2.04
C ASN A 75 7.55 10.30 3.03
N GLN A 76 6.72 10.19 4.08
CA GLN A 76 6.76 9.08 5.04
C GLN A 76 6.31 7.76 4.40
N ILE A 77 5.27 7.82 3.56
CA ILE A 77 4.79 6.67 2.81
C ILE A 77 5.84 6.17 1.82
N GLU A 78 6.53 7.08 1.13
CA GLU A 78 7.63 6.73 0.22
C GLU A 78 8.84 6.18 0.95
N ALA A 79 9.17 6.71 2.13
CA ALA A 79 10.25 6.19 2.96
C ALA A 79 9.97 4.75 3.43
N LEU A 80 8.74 4.46 3.86
CA LEU A 80 8.36 3.16 4.39
C LEU A 80 8.00 2.13 3.30
N VAL A 81 7.40 2.57 2.20
CA VAL A 81 7.02 1.73 1.05
C VAL A 81 7.56 2.35 -0.23
N PRO A 82 8.88 2.25 -0.47
CA PRO A 82 9.50 2.81 -1.65
C PRO A 82 8.96 2.14 -2.92
N ASP A 83 8.77 2.95 -3.96
CA ASP A 83 8.29 2.46 -5.23
C ASP A 83 9.43 1.78 -6.00
N LYS A 84 9.51 0.45 -5.90
CA LYS A 84 10.53 -0.34 -6.60
C LYS A 84 10.33 -0.32 -8.13
N ARG A 85 9.25 0.29 -8.65
CA ARG A 85 9.00 0.49 -10.10
C ARG A 85 10.11 1.30 -10.80
N GLY A 86 10.90 2.08 -10.05
CA GLY A 86 11.98 2.94 -10.58
C GLY A 86 13.29 2.25 -10.97
N LYS A 87 13.51 0.96 -10.66
CA LYS A 87 14.66 0.24 -11.24
C LYS A 87 14.35 0.00 -12.72
N LYS A 88 14.95 0.80 -13.61
CA LYS A 88 14.89 0.65 -15.08
C LYS A 88 15.26 -0.78 -15.48
N LEU A 89 14.28 -1.69 -15.49
CA LEU A 89 14.50 -3.08 -15.88
C LEU A 89 14.83 -3.07 -17.37
N THR A 90 16.02 -3.55 -17.72
CA THR A 90 16.39 -3.85 -19.11
C THR A 90 15.30 -4.72 -19.75
N ILE A 91 14.99 -4.50 -21.03
CA ILE A 91 13.94 -5.19 -21.80
C ILE A 91 13.93 -6.72 -21.55
N LYS A 92 15.11 -7.34 -21.43
CA LYS A 92 15.28 -8.78 -21.13
C LYS A 92 14.70 -9.23 -19.77
N LYS A 93 14.86 -8.41 -18.72
CA LYS A 93 14.27 -8.69 -17.40
C LYS A 93 12.75 -8.50 -17.41
N ARG A 94 12.24 -7.52 -18.18
CA ARG A 94 10.80 -7.34 -18.40
C ARG A 94 10.19 -8.55 -19.12
N ALA A 95 10.78 -8.98 -20.23
CA ALA A 95 10.34 -10.17 -20.97
C ALA A 95 10.31 -11.43 -20.09
N ARG A 96 11.32 -11.61 -19.21
CA ARG A 96 11.36 -12.75 -18.27
C ARG A 96 10.29 -12.69 -17.18
N TYR A 97 9.91 -11.49 -16.73
CA TYR A 97 8.83 -11.28 -15.77
C TYR A 97 7.45 -11.54 -16.42
N CYS A 98 7.22 -11.01 -17.62
CA CYS A 98 5.99 -11.24 -18.38
C CYS A 98 5.78 -12.71 -18.76
N ALA A 99 6.86 -13.46 -19.00
CA ALA A 99 6.79 -14.91 -19.23
C ALA A 99 6.45 -15.72 -17.96
N LYS A 100 6.68 -15.17 -16.76
CA LYS A 100 6.40 -15.83 -15.46
C LYS A 100 5.04 -15.45 -14.87
N THR A 101 4.60 -14.23 -15.10
CA THR A 101 3.35 -13.67 -14.58
C THR A 101 2.61 -13.07 -15.77
N GLY A 102 1.66 -13.83 -16.32
CA GLY A 102 0.90 -13.50 -17.52
C GLY A 102 -0.15 -12.40 -17.32
N ASP A 103 0.24 -11.25 -16.76
CA ASP A 103 -0.60 -10.05 -16.74
C ASP A 103 -0.05 -9.02 -17.73
N VAL A 104 -0.52 -9.14 -18.98
CA VAL A 104 -0.19 -8.30 -20.14
C VAL A 104 -0.52 -6.81 -19.92
N TRP A 105 -1.40 -6.52 -18.97
CA TRP A 105 -1.95 -5.18 -18.73
C TRP A 105 -1.02 -4.21 -17.99
N ASP A 106 0.07 -4.68 -17.36
CA ASP A 106 1.02 -3.81 -16.63
C ASP A 106 2.07 -3.15 -17.54
N ILE A 107 2.03 -3.43 -18.85
CA ILE A 107 2.93 -2.84 -19.87
C ILE A 107 2.30 -1.61 -20.54
N TYR A 108 0.98 -1.55 -20.68
CA TYR A 108 0.32 -0.61 -21.61
C TYR A 108 -0.18 0.71 -20.97
N LEU A 109 -0.05 0.89 -19.66
CA LEU A 109 -0.49 2.12 -18.96
C LEU A 109 0.68 3.01 -18.48
N HIS A 110 1.79 3.00 -19.22
CA HIS A 110 2.92 3.92 -19.06
C HIS A 110 3.45 4.36 -20.43
#